data_AF-A0A3S3UGU7-F1
#
_entry.id   AF-A0A3S3UGU7-F1
#
_cell.length_a   1.000
_cell.length_b   1.000
_cell.length_c   1.000
_cell.angle_alpha   90.00
_cell.angle_beta   90.00
_cell.angle_gamma   90.00
#
_symmetry.space_group_name_H-M   'P 1'
#
loop_
_entity.id
_entity.type
_entity.pdbx_description
1 polymer ?
#
loop_
_entity_poly.entity_id
_entity_poly.type
_entity_poly.pdbx_seq_one_letter_code
_entity_poly.pdbx_strand_id
1 'polypeptide(L)'
;MKVRNYLLILLSTIIYSCATKKDGPTPTPFKTDPVINDTTKVLPTLTDFGINPKTFGDADFIITAPKSNSTGAFIYTSSNLLVAQTDGNKIIVKGSGTTVITASQAASGNFAAASITASFNVAPKQTITGKFNAPVFLSGITYHIVAPVSNNPSKFVFSSGNPLVAKVSNDTLKVVGIGQVFIIARQEATTGYSTVADTLVLTSAVTPITKPITDADNNIYTAVTVGNQIWLGQNLVTTKYRDGSAITYSADDGITGWGALTAGAQTIYNNDPANKTYGRLYNWYATTNKIGLAPAGWHISEDEEWIALFTHFGGRDNTGPALRQSANNATDFNALLGGVYTRDLTTGKFTFNGLNKTSKFWIAGEFNSTLGLGTLLVENSLVGIESAPKQNAYSVRCLQDYVVTFK
;
A
#
# COMPACT_ATOMS: atom_id res chain seq x y z
N MET A 1 13.21 -44.96 -8.59
CA MET A 1 12.12 -45.19 -7.62
C MET A 1 11.00 -44.20 -7.97
N LYS A 2 9.92 -44.69 -8.60
CA LYS A 2 8.82 -43.88 -9.16
C LYS A 2 7.85 -43.46 -8.06
N VAL A 3 7.48 -42.18 -7.99
CA VAL A 3 6.15 -41.75 -7.53
C VAL A 3 5.71 -40.58 -8.40
N ARG A 4 4.57 -40.72 -9.07
CA ARG A 4 3.91 -39.69 -9.88
C ARG A 4 2.42 -39.82 -9.59
N ASN A 5 1.83 -38.87 -8.85
CA ASN A 5 0.41 -38.81 -8.57
C ASN A 5 -0.25 -37.74 -9.47
N TYR A 6 -1.18 -38.20 -10.30
CA TYR A 6 -2.27 -37.44 -10.91
C TYR A 6 -3.56 -38.16 -10.48
N LEU A 7 -4.64 -37.43 -10.19
CA LEU A 7 -5.82 -37.35 -11.06
C LEU A 7 -7.10 -36.92 -10.30
N LEU A 8 -7.73 -35.90 -10.87
CA LEU A 8 -9.09 -35.39 -10.71
C LEU A 8 -10.15 -36.43 -11.13
N ILE A 9 -11.21 -36.65 -10.34
CA ILE A 9 -12.56 -36.98 -10.87
C ILE A 9 -13.59 -36.50 -9.84
N LEU A 10 -14.62 -35.75 -10.28
CA LEU A 10 -16.02 -35.92 -9.84
C LEU A 10 -16.95 -35.11 -10.75
N LEU A 11 -17.55 -35.81 -11.71
CA LEU A 11 -18.84 -35.49 -12.31
C LEU A 11 -19.87 -36.37 -11.60
N SER A 12 -20.95 -35.80 -11.07
CA SER A 12 -22.15 -36.56 -10.76
C SER A 12 -23.42 -35.77 -11.06
N THR A 13 -24.23 -36.40 -11.89
CA THR A 13 -25.58 -36.02 -12.32
C THR A 13 -26.58 -36.44 -11.22
N ILE A 14 -27.59 -35.62 -10.94
CA ILE A 14 -28.74 -35.94 -10.09
C ILE A 14 -29.97 -36.10 -11.00
N ILE A 15 -30.60 -37.28 -11.04
CA ILE A 15 -32.06 -37.44 -11.21
C ILE A 15 -32.54 -38.66 -10.40
N TYR A 16 -33.46 -38.39 -9.45
CA TYR A 16 -34.35 -39.31 -8.69
C TYR A 16 -35.36 -40.01 -9.65
N SER A 17 -36.03 -41.15 -9.41
CA SER A 17 -36.49 -41.81 -8.19
C SER A 17 -36.95 -43.26 -8.49
N CYS A 18 -36.84 -44.10 -7.45
CA CYS A 18 -37.74 -45.17 -6.99
C CYS A 18 -38.27 -46.27 -7.95
N ALA A 19 -37.88 -47.51 -7.61
CA ALA A 19 -38.43 -48.77 -8.09
C ALA A 19 -39.73 -49.19 -7.37
N THR A 20 -40.57 -50.02 -8.01
CA THR A 20 -40.86 -51.43 -7.64
C THR A 20 -42.23 -51.92 -8.17
N LYS A 21 -42.23 -52.89 -9.09
CA LYS A 21 -42.93 -54.19 -8.97
C LYS A 21 -42.65 -55.09 -10.18
N LYS A 22 -42.42 -56.36 -9.89
CA LYS A 22 -42.19 -57.50 -10.77
C LYS A 22 -43.52 -58.09 -11.26
N ASP A 23 -43.45 -58.71 -12.44
CA ASP A 23 -44.32 -59.75 -13.00
C ASP A 23 -45.69 -59.33 -13.59
N GLY A 24 -45.70 -59.17 -14.91
CA GLY A 24 -46.87 -59.15 -15.80
C GLY A 24 -46.44 -59.63 -17.20
N PRO A 25 -47.36 -60.20 -18.03
CA PRO A 25 -47.01 -60.78 -19.32
C PRO A 25 -46.39 -59.72 -20.23
N THR A 26 -45.40 -60.12 -21.04
CA THR A 26 -44.73 -59.30 -22.06
C THR A 26 -45.63 -58.19 -22.59
N PRO A 27 -45.30 -56.89 -22.36
CA PRO A 27 -45.98 -55.84 -23.07
C PRO A 27 -45.74 -56.10 -24.54
N THR A 28 -46.81 -56.21 -25.32
CA THR A 28 -46.76 -56.06 -26.77
C THR A 28 -45.87 -54.87 -27.10
N PRO A 29 -44.95 -54.98 -28.09
CA PRO A 29 -44.10 -53.86 -28.42
C PRO A 29 -45.00 -52.66 -28.67
N PHE A 30 -44.82 -51.59 -27.87
CA PHE A 30 -45.40 -50.31 -28.20
C PHE A 30 -44.95 -50.04 -29.62
N LYS A 31 -45.92 -50.00 -30.54
CA LYS A 31 -45.71 -49.49 -31.87
C LYS A 31 -45.06 -48.12 -31.64
N THR A 32 -43.78 -47.98 -31.97
CA THR A 32 -43.23 -46.65 -32.11
C THR A 32 -44.08 -46.05 -33.22
N ASP A 33 -44.98 -45.14 -32.85
CA ASP A 33 -45.47 -44.17 -33.83
C ASP A 33 -44.22 -43.70 -34.56
N PRO A 34 -44.21 -43.72 -35.90
CA PRO A 34 -43.04 -43.29 -36.62
C PRO A 34 -42.68 -41.94 -36.05
N VAL A 35 -41.48 -41.83 -35.47
CA VAL A 35 -40.84 -40.53 -35.37
C VAL A 35 -40.82 -40.08 -36.80
N ILE A 36 -41.73 -39.16 -37.16
CA ILE A 36 -41.63 -38.44 -38.41
C ILE A 36 -40.38 -37.61 -38.20
N ASN A 37 -39.25 -38.22 -38.53
CA ASN A 37 -38.03 -37.53 -38.81
C ASN A 37 -38.36 -36.81 -40.12
N ASP A 38 -38.87 -35.60 -39.96
CA ASP A 38 -39.20 -34.69 -41.04
C ASP A 38 -37.89 -34.20 -41.67
N THR A 39 -37.23 -35.11 -42.38
CA THR A 39 -35.93 -34.91 -43.03
C THR A 39 -36.04 -34.14 -44.35
N THR A 40 -37.21 -33.58 -44.67
CA THR A 40 -37.46 -32.81 -45.90
C THR A 40 -37.57 -31.30 -45.66
N LYS A 41 -37.44 -30.83 -44.42
CA LYS A 41 -37.46 -29.39 -44.14
C LYS A 41 -36.19 -28.68 -44.62
N VAL A 42 -36.37 -27.61 -45.38
CA VAL A 42 -35.28 -26.77 -45.90
C VAL A 42 -34.82 -25.79 -44.80
N LEU A 43 -33.53 -25.44 -44.73
CA LEU A 43 -33.10 -24.37 -43.83
C LEU A 43 -33.67 -23.02 -44.31
N PRO A 44 -34.24 -22.21 -43.39
CA PRO A 44 -34.61 -20.85 -43.74
C PRO A 44 -33.37 -19.97 -43.96
N THR A 45 -33.52 -18.94 -44.79
CA THR A 45 -32.49 -17.93 -45.01
C THR A 45 -32.65 -16.81 -44.00
N LEU A 46 -31.67 -16.61 -43.12
CA LEU A 46 -31.67 -15.56 -42.10
C LEU A 46 -30.71 -14.44 -42.48
N THR A 47 -31.18 -13.19 -42.48
CA THR A 47 -30.40 -12.00 -42.85
C THR A 47 -30.78 -10.78 -42.01
N ASP A 48 -30.03 -9.67 -42.15
CA ASP A 48 -30.30 -8.35 -41.55
C ASP A 48 -30.41 -8.35 -40.01
N PHE A 49 -29.61 -9.17 -39.33
CA PHE A 49 -29.53 -9.17 -37.87
C PHE A 49 -28.33 -8.37 -37.38
N GLY A 50 -28.59 -7.15 -36.92
CA GLY A 50 -27.58 -6.23 -36.37
C GLY A 50 -28.11 -5.50 -35.14
N ILE A 51 -27.21 -5.19 -34.21
CA ILE A 51 -27.55 -4.48 -32.97
C ILE A 51 -26.62 -3.28 -32.84
N ASN A 52 -27.20 -2.09 -32.69
CA ASN A 52 -26.42 -0.88 -32.49
C ASN A 52 -25.76 -0.89 -31.09
N PRO A 53 -24.50 -0.43 -30.98
CA PRO A 53 -23.84 -0.32 -29.69
C PRO A 53 -24.54 0.68 -28.77
N LYS A 54 -24.38 0.49 -27.47
CA LYS A 54 -24.90 1.36 -26.40
C LYS A 54 -23.82 1.78 -25.43
N THR A 55 -24.16 2.70 -24.53
CA THR A 55 -23.35 3.05 -23.36
C THR A 55 -24.06 2.56 -22.10
N PHE A 56 -23.30 2.23 -21.06
CA PHE A 56 -23.88 1.84 -19.77
C PHE A 56 -24.80 2.95 -19.22
N GLY A 57 -26.00 2.54 -18.78
CA GLY A 57 -27.07 3.44 -18.33
C GLY A 57 -28.04 3.87 -19.43
N ASP A 58 -27.80 3.52 -20.69
CA ASP A 58 -28.80 3.68 -21.75
C ASP A 58 -30.02 2.80 -21.49
N ALA A 59 -31.19 3.26 -21.93
CA ALA A 59 -32.43 2.52 -21.78
C ALA A 59 -32.39 1.16 -22.51
N ASP A 60 -33.07 0.18 -21.93
CA ASP A 60 -33.41 -1.08 -22.59
C ASP A 60 -34.09 -0.84 -23.93
N PHE A 61 -34.04 -1.83 -24.82
CA PHE A 61 -34.58 -1.68 -26.17
C PHE A 61 -35.19 -2.97 -26.68
N ILE A 62 -36.10 -2.84 -27.64
CA ILE A 62 -36.66 -3.98 -28.36
C ILE A 62 -35.74 -4.29 -29.53
N ILE A 63 -35.35 -5.55 -29.68
CA ILE A 63 -34.52 -6.01 -30.79
C ILE A 63 -35.37 -6.21 -32.05
N THR A 64 -34.85 -5.77 -33.20
CA THR A 64 -35.48 -6.05 -34.50
C THR A 64 -35.19 -7.50 -34.89
N ALA A 65 -36.24 -8.26 -35.21
CA ALA A 65 -36.10 -9.64 -35.64
C ALA A 65 -35.33 -9.75 -36.97
N PRO A 66 -34.50 -10.81 -37.16
CA PRO A 66 -33.89 -11.08 -38.46
C PRO A 66 -34.94 -11.25 -39.55
N LYS A 67 -34.57 -10.92 -40.79
CA LYS A 67 -35.38 -11.30 -41.95
C LYS A 67 -35.27 -12.80 -42.17
N SER A 68 -36.41 -13.46 -42.34
CA SER A 68 -36.53 -14.90 -42.60
C SER A 68 -37.62 -15.18 -43.64
N ASN A 69 -37.44 -16.23 -44.42
CA ASN A 69 -38.46 -16.81 -45.29
C ASN A 69 -39.34 -17.87 -44.56
N SER A 70 -39.09 -18.14 -43.28
CA SER A 70 -39.94 -18.98 -42.41
C SER A 70 -40.78 -18.13 -41.46
N THR A 71 -41.97 -18.62 -41.11
CA THR A 71 -42.89 -17.99 -40.13
C THR A 71 -42.64 -18.42 -38.68
N GLY A 72 -41.59 -19.21 -38.44
CA GLY A 72 -41.23 -19.65 -37.08
C GLY A 72 -40.94 -18.47 -36.15
N ALA A 73 -41.38 -18.59 -34.90
CA ALA A 73 -41.11 -17.57 -33.88
C ALA A 73 -39.62 -17.54 -33.50
N PHE A 74 -39.13 -16.36 -33.12
CA PHE A 74 -37.77 -16.16 -32.63
C PHE A 74 -37.71 -16.18 -31.11
N ILE A 75 -36.68 -16.85 -30.59
CA ILE A 75 -36.25 -16.77 -29.18
C ILE A 75 -34.84 -16.18 -29.17
N TYR A 76 -34.57 -15.29 -28.22
CA TYR A 76 -33.28 -14.63 -28.08
C TYR A 76 -32.54 -15.14 -26.85
N THR A 77 -31.23 -15.32 -26.99
CA THR A 77 -30.33 -15.60 -25.88
C THR A 77 -29.11 -14.71 -25.96
N SER A 78 -28.45 -14.48 -24.81
CA SER A 78 -27.23 -13.68 -24.69
C SER A 78 -26.11 -14.57 -24.17
N SER A 79 -24.92 -14.47 -24.77
CA SER A 79 -23.74 -15.21 -24.31
C SER A 79 -23.17 -14.68 -23.00
N ASN A 80 -23.49 -13.44 -22.62
CA ASN A 80 -23.05 -12.81 -21.38
C ASN A 80 -24.19 -12.01 -20.71
N LEU A 81 -24.80 -12.63 -19.70
CA LEU A 81 -25.91 -12.06 -18.93
C LEU A 81 -25.52 -10.89 -18.01
N LEU A 82 -24.22 -10.66 -17.79
CA LEU A 82 -23.73 -9.49 -17.06
C LEU A 82 -23.68 -8.23 -17.95
N VAL A 83 -23.64 -8.39 -19.27
CA VAL A 83 -23.68 -7.29 -20.24
C VAL A 83 -25.12 -7.01 -20.64
N ALA A 84 -25.85 -8.04 -21.07
CA ALA A 84 -27.26 -7.92 -21.42
C ALA A 84 -28.03 -9.22 -21.21
N GLN A 85 -29.28 -9.07 -20.76
CA GLN A 85 -30.26 -10.14 -20.63
C GLN A 85 -31.37 -9.97 -21.66
N THR A 86 -32.05 -11.05 -21.97
CA THR A 86 -33.17 -11.10 -22.92
C THR A 86 -34.46 -11.43 -22.17
N ASP A 87 -35.50 -10.62 -22.33
CA ASP A 87 -36.87 -10.90 -21.89
C ASP A 87 -37.81 -10.78 -23.09
N GLY A 88 -38.19 -11.92 -23.67
CA GLY A 88 -38.79 -11.96 -25.00
C GLY A 88 -37.86 -11.31 -26.04
N ASN A 89 -38.36 -10.31 -26.77
CA ASN A 89 -37.60 -9.51 -27.72
C ASN A 89 -36.97 -8.24 -27.10
N LYS A 90 -37.09 -8.04 -25.79
CA LYS A 90 -36.48 -6.92 -25.09
C LYS A 90 -35.07 -7.28 -24.63
N ILE A 91 -34.09 -6.46 -25.00
CA ILE A 91 -32.74 -6.51 -24.47
C ILE A 91 -32.66 -5.58 -23.26
N ILE A 92 -32.35 -6.17 -22.10
CA ILE A 92 -32.14 -5.47 -20.84
C ILE A 92 -30.64 -5.24 -20.66
N VAL A 93 -30.20 -3.98 -20.65
CA VAL A 93 -28.79 -3.63 -20.50
C VAL A 93 -28.39 -3.75 -19.03
N LYS A 94 -27.40 -4.59 -18.72
CA LYS A 94 -26.96 -4.87 -17.34
C LYS A 94 -25.59 -4.30 -16.99
N GLY A 95 -24.68 -4.23 -17.96
CA GLY A 95 -23.31 -3.80 -17.73
C GLY A 95 -22.57 -3.49 -19.03
N SER A 96 -21.41 -2.85 -18.90
CA SER A 96 -20.51 -2.61 -20.03
C SER A 96 -19.76 -3.87 -20.43
N GLY A 97 -19.50 -4.03 -21.73
CA GLY A 97 -18.76 -5.15 -22.31
C GLY A 97 -19.39 -5.59 -23.63
N THR A 98 -18.91 -6.72 -24.14
CA THR A 98 -19.42 -7.32 -25.38
C THR A 98 -20.17 -8.60 -25.06
N THR A 99 -21.34 -8.77 -25.65
CA THR A 99 -22.08 -10.03 -25.67
C THR A 99 -22.50 -10.37 -27.11
N VAL A 100 -22.71 -11.65 -27.37
CA VAL A 100 -23.31 -12.12 -28.61
C VAL A 100 -24.77 -12.44 -28.32
N ILE A 101 -25.68 -11.80 -29.05
CA ILE A 101 -27.09 -12.15 -29.03
C ILE A 101 -27.35 -13.16 -30.14
N THR A 102 -28.00 -14.26 -29.81
CA THR A 102 -28.41 -15.30 -30.75
C THR A 102 -29.92 -15.25 -30.93
N ALA A 103 -30.38 -15.08 -32.17
CA ALA A 103 -31.78 -15.23 -32.54
C ALA A 103 -32.00 -16.63 -33.11
N SER A 104 -32.74 -17.47 -32.39
CA SER A 104 -33.07 -18.83 -32.79
C SER A 104 -34.51 -18.90 -33.30
N GLN A 105 -34.68 -19.21 -34.58
CA GLN A 105 -35.98 -19.42 -35.19
C GLN A 105 -36.42 -20.89 -35.03
N ALA A 106 -37.62 -21.10 -34.50
CA ALA A 106 -38.21 -22.44 -34.45
C ALA A 106 -38.57 -22.96 -35.85
N ALA A 107 -38.60 -24.29 -36.03
CA ALA A 107 -39.07 -24.90 -37.26
C ALA A 107 -40.57 -24.58 -37.50
N SER A 108 -40.93 -24.24 -38.73
CA SER A 108 -42.32 -23.91 -39.11
C SER A 108 -42.59 -24.27 -40.57
N GLY A 109 -43.75 -24.86 -40.84
CA GLY A 109 -44.09 -25.38 -42.18
C GLY A 109 -42.98 -26.29 -42.71
N ASN A 110 -42.53 -26.01 -43.94
CA ASN A 110 -41.46 -26.75 -44.63
C ASN A 110 -40.03 -26.30 -44.24
N PHE A 111 -39.89 -25.43 -43.23
CA PHE A 111 -38.59 -24.91 -42.81
C PHE A 111 -38.12 -25.50 -41.47
N ALA A 112 -36.85 -25.91 -41.44
CA ALA A 112 -36.18 -26.38 -40.23
C ALA A 112 -35.88 -25.21 -39.27
N ALA A 113 -35.46 -25.52 -38.04
CA ALA A 113 -34.96 -24.49 -37.12
C ALA A 113 -33.60 -23.97 -37.59
N ALA A 114 -33.34 -22.67 -37.38
CA ALA A 114 -32.06 -22.05 -37.70
C ALA A 114 -31.75 -20.90 -36.73
N SER A 115 -30.51 -20.40 -36.75
CA SER A 115 -30.12 -19.27 -35.91
C SER A 115 -29.17 -18.31 -36.62
N ILE A 116 -29.17 -17.06 -36.17
CA ILE A 116 -28.24 -16.01 -36.59
C ILE A 116 -27.79 -15.22 -35.36
N THR A 117 -26.57 -14.70 -35.39
CA THR A 117 -25.98 -14.00 -34.25
C THR A 117 -25.62 -12.56 -34.61
N ALA A 118 -25.64 -11.70 -33.61
CA ALA A 118 -25.18 -10.32 -33.70
C ALA A 118 -24.36 -9.96 -32.45
N SER A 119 -23.28 -9.21 -32.64
CA SER A 119 -22.50 -8.66 -31.53
C SER A 119 -23.22 -7.44 -30.97
N PHE A 120 -23.35 -7.37 -29.65
CA PHE A 120 -23.85 -6.22 -28.94
C PHE A 120 -22.76 -5.69 -27.99
N ASN A 121 -22.31 -4.47 -28.25
CA ASN A 121 -21.28 -3.79 -27.46
C ASN A 121 -21.91 -2.69 -26.60
N VAL A 122 -21.60 -2.71 -25.30
CA VAL A 122 -22.01 -1.69 -24.33
C VAL A 122 -20.74 -1.00 -23.79
N ALA A 123 -20.51 0.25 -24.16
CA ALA A 123 -19.37 1.02 -23.68
C ALA A 123 -19.50 1.36 -22.18
N PRO A 124 -18.40 1.35 -21.40
CA PRO A 124 -18.41 1.83 -20.02
C PRO A 124 -18.66 3.34 -19.95
N LYS A 125 -19.25 3.80 -18.85
CA LYS A 125 -19.55 5.22 -18.61
C LYS A 125 -18.76 5.76 -17.42
N GLN A 126 -17.43 5.65 -17.45
CA GLN A 126 -16.58 6.15 -16.37
C GLN A 126 -16.33 7.66 -16.50
N THR A 127 -16.48 8.39 -15.39
CA THR A 127 -16.16 9.83 -15.30
C THR A 127 -15.46 10.15 -13.98
N ILE A 128 -14.50 11.08 -14.00
CA ILE A 128 -13.88 11.69 -12.82
C ILE A 128 -14.22 13.18 -12.84
N THR A 129 -14.67 13.72 -11.71
CA THR A 129 -15.07 15.12 -11.56
C THR A 129 -14.37 15.85 -10.41
N GLY A 130 -13.89 15.13 -9.39
CA GLY A 130 -13.15 15.71 -8.27
C GLY A 130 -11.64 15.68 -8.49
N LYS A 131 -10.91 16.67 -7.94
CA LYS A 131 -9.45 16.77 -8.07
C LYS A 131 -8.74 15.89 -7.03
N PHE A 132 -7.76 15.09 -7.46
CA PHE A 132 -6.83 14.45 -6.53
C PHE A 132 -5.90 15.47 -5.86
N ASN A 133 -5.83 15.50 -4.52
CA ASN A 133 -5.00 16.47 -3.80
C ASN A 133 -4.62 16.02 -2.38
N ALA A 134 -3.69 16.74 -1.74
CA ALA A 134 -3.26 16.51 -0.35
C ALA A 134 -3.20 17.84 0.42
N PRO A 135 -4.35 18.41 0.84
CA PRO A 135 -4.42 19.79 1.33
C PRO A 135 -4.21 19.89 2.85
N VAL A 136 -4.28 18.77 3.58
CA VAL A 136 -4.23 18.77 5.05
C VAL A 136 -2.93 18.16 5.51
N PHE A 137 -2.12 18.99 6.17
CA PHE A 137 -0.93 18.56 6.88
C PHE A 137 -1.31 18.13 8.31
N LEU A 138 -0.89 16.93 8.71
CA LEU A 138 -1.21 16.37 10.03
C LEU A 138 -0.18 16.75 11.08
N SER A 139 1.09 16.46 10.79
CA SER A 139 2.24 16.69 11.66
C SER A 139 3.52 16.27 10.93
N GLY A 140 4.64 16.94 11.20
CA GLY A 140 5.98 16.62 10.68
C GLY A 140 6.08 16.59 9.15
N ILE A 141 5.92 15.41 8.57
CA ILE A 141 6.04 15.13 7.12
C ILE A 141 4.85 14.31 6.60
N THR A 142 3.75 14.32 7.36
CA THR A 142 2.55 13.51 7.12
C THR A 142 1.38 14.35 6.62
N TYR A 143 0.71 13.89 5.55
CA TYR A 143 -0.40 14.55 4.88
C TYR A 143 -1.60 13.59 4.74
N HIS A 144 -2.82 14.13 4.83
CA HIS A 144 -4.01 13.42 4.34
C HIS A 144 -4.18 13.67 2.85
N ILE A 145 -4.43 12.59 2.12
CA ILE A 145 -4.78 12.59 0.72
C ILE A 145 -6.31 12.58 0.59
N VAL A 146 -6.83 13.39 -0.33
CA VAL A 146 -8.24 13.44 -0.71
C VAL A 146 -8.40 12.81 -2.08
N ALA A 147 -9.19 11.72 -2.16
CA ALA A 147 -9.49 11.02 -3.40
C ALA A 147 -10.17 11.91 -4.44
N PRO A 148 -10.00 11.64 -5.75
CA PRO A 148 -10.92 12.14 -6.76
C PRO A 148 -12.37 11.69 -6.47
N VAL A 149 -13.33 12.41 -7.04
CA VAL A 149 -14.73 11.98 -7.09
C VAL A 149 -14.99 11.36 -8.45
N SER A 150 -15.64 10.19 -8.47
CA SER A 150 -16.05 9.51 -9.70
C SER A 150 -17.47 8.97 -9.59
N ASN A 151 -18.05 8.59 -10.71
CA ASN A 151 -19.38 7.97 -10.76
C ASN A 151 -19.36 6.44 -10.59
N ASN A 152 -18.18 5.85 -10.39
CA ASN A 152 -18.03 4.43 -10.09
C ASN A 152 -18.08 4.24 -8.56
N PRO A 153 -18.91 3.30 -8.05
CA PRO A 153 -19.13 3.13 -6.61
C PRO A 153 -17.95 2.49 -5.86
N SER A 154 -16.94 1.93 -6.54
CA SER A 154 -15.77 1.35 -5.86
C SER A 154 -14.89 2.44 -5.23
N LYS A 155 -14.09 2.09 -4.23
CA LYS A 155 -13.17 3.06 -3.60
C LYS A 155 -11.89 3.21 -4.42
N PHE A 156 -11.29 4.39 -4.33
CA PHE A 156 -9.90 4.58 -4.75
C PHE A 156 -8.95 3.86 -3.77
N VAL A 157 -7.91 3.25 -4.33
CA VAL A 157 -6.76 2.71 -3.63
C VAL A 157 -5.55 3.56 -4.00
N PHE A 158 -4.75 3.94 -3.00
CA PHE A 158 -3.62 4.83 -3.20
C PHE A 158 -2.30 4.07 -3.19
N SER A 159 -1.36 4.52 -4.02
CA SER A 159 0.00 4.00 -4.04
C SER A 159 1.01 5.10 -4.33
N SER A 160 2.29 4.83 -4.04
CA SER A 160 3.42 5.69 -4.38
C SER A 160 4.25 5.03 -5.47
N GLY A 161 4.63 5.82 -6.48
CA GLY A 161 5.56 5.37 -7.52
C GLY A 161 7.00 5.18 -7.03
N ASN A 162 7.35 5.72 -5.86
CA ASN A 162 8.68 5.58 -5.25
C ASN A 162 8.61 5.65 -3.72
N PRO A 163 8.69 4.51 -3.01
CA PRO A 163 8.62 4.44 -1.55
C PRO A 163 9.84 5.02 -0.82
N LEU A 164 10.94 5.35 -1.54
CA LEU A 164 12.09 6.06 -0.97
C LEU A 164 11.90 7.59 -0.93
N VAL A 165 10.86 8.10 -1.60
CA VAL A 165 10.49 9.53 -1.56
C VAL A 165 9.26 9.74 -0.69
N ALA A 166 8.21 8.94 -0.92
CA ALA A 166 7.00 9.02 -0.12
C ALA A 166 6.31 7.66 -0.04
N LYS A 167 5.70 7.38 1.11
CA LYS A 167 4.93 6.17 1.38
C LYS A 167 3.47 6.52 1.61
N VAL A 168 2.60 5.61 1.19
CA VAL A 168 1.15 5.77 1.33
C VAL A 168 0.60 4.58 2.10
N SER A 169 -0.21 4.86 3.12
CA SER A 169 -0.97 3.88 3.87
C SER A 169 -2.37 4.42 4.05
N ASN A 170 -3.36 3.74 3.45
CA ASN A 170 -4.72 4.26 3.32
C ASN A 170 -4.71 5.67 2.71
N ASP A 171 -5.38 6.63 3.35
CA ASP A 171 -5.45 8.04 2.97
C ASP A 171 -4.29 8.88 3.52
N THR A 172 -3.29 8.26 4.16
CA THR A 172 -2.16 8.95 4.77
C THR A 172 -0.90 8.81 3.92
N LEU A 173 -0.24 9.94 3.67
CA LEU A 173 1.00 10.07 2.93
C LEU A 173 2.11 10.55 3.87
N LYS A 174 3.22 9.81 3.93
CA LYS A 174 4.44 10.22 4.63
C LYS A 174 5.55 10.48 3.62
N VAL A 175 6.14 11.66 3.64
CA VAL A 175 7.37 11.96 2.88
C VAL A 175 8.55 11.42 3.66
N VAL A 176 9.48 10.70 3.02
CA VAL A 176 10.61 10.04 3.69
C VAL A 176 11.97 10.37 3.06
N GLY A 177 11.97 11.14 1.97
CA GLY A 177 13.18 11.55 1.27
C GLY A 177 12.93 12.63 0.23
N ILE A 178 14.01 13.18 -0.31
CA ILE A 178 14.02 14.12 -1.42
C ILE A 178 13.73 13.42 -2.75
N GLY A 179 13.11 14.15 -3.68
CA GLY A 179 12.83 13.68 -5.02
C GLY A 179 11.42 14.01 -5.47
N GLN A 180 11.11 13.64 -6.70
CA GLN A 180 9.78 13.75 -7.27
C GLN A 180 9.17 12.36 -7.40
N VAL A 181 7.88 12.25 -7.09
CA VAL A 181 7.13 10.99 -7.17
C VAL A 181 5.68 11.24 -7.55
N PHE A 182 5.11 10.33 -8.33
CA PHE A 182 3.67 10.27 -8.55
C PHE A 182 3.01 9.48 -7.43
N ILE A 183 2.07 10.12 -6.73
CA ILE A 183 1.08 9.41 -5.93
C ILE A 183 -0.06 9.06 -6.87
N ILE A 184 -0.54 7.82 -6.82
CA ILE A 184 -1.53 7.29 -7.76
C ILE A 184 -2.79 6.95 -6.97
N ALA A 185 -3.93 7.50 -7.37
CA ALA A 185 -5.25 7.06 -6.93
C ALA A 185 -5.84 6.16 -8.02
N ARG A 186 -5.91 4.86 -7.77
CA ARG A 186 -6.48 3.89 -8.73
C ARG A 186 -7.83 3.38 -8.26
N GLN A 187 -8.82 3.40 -9.14
CA GLN A 187 -10.15 2.85 -8.92
C GLN A 187 -10.38 1.72 -9.92
N GLU A 188 -10.68 0.51 -9.44
CA GLU A 188 -10.90 -0.64 -10.30
C GLU A 188 -12.27 -0.62 -10.98
N ALA A 189 -12.35 -1.29 -12.13
CA ALA A 189 -13.58 -1.50 -12.88
C ALA A 189 -14.67 -2.16 -12.04
N THR A 190 -15.92 -1.75 -12.26
CA THR A 190 -17.13 -2.39 -11.74
C THR A 190 -18.15 -2.53 -12.87
N THR A 191 -19.30 -3.16 -12.61
CA THR A 191 -20.33 -3.34 -13.64
C THR A 191 -20.75 -1.99 -14.24
N GLY A 192 -20.43 -1.77 -15.52
CA GLY A 192 -20.76 -0.53 -16.24
C GLY A 192 -19.65 0.53 -16.28
N TYR A 193 -18.54 0.31 -15.57
CA TYR A 193 -17.48 1.30 -15.35
C TYR A 193 -16.09 0.68 -15.60
N SER A 194 -15.22 1.40 -16.30
CA SER A 194 -13.84 0.97 -16.55
C SER A 194 -12.90 1.38 -15.41
N THR A 195 -11.76 0.70 -15.30
CA THR A 195 -10.68 1.12 -14.39
C THR A 195 -10.22 2.54 -14.76
N VAL A 196 -9.93 3.33 -13.74
CA VAL A 196 -9.38 4.69 -13.91
C VAL A 196 -8.30 4.96 -12.86
N ALA A 197 -7.40 5.87 -13.19
CA ALA A 197 -6.43 6.39 -12.24
C ALA A 197 -6.29 7.90 -12.40
N ASP A 198 -5.99 8.58 -11.30
CA ASP A 198 -5.56 9.97 -11.26
C ASP A 198 -4.22 10.05 -10.52
N THR A 199 -3.42 11.07 -10.81
CA THR A 199 -2.06 11.20 -10.28
C THR A 199 -1.84 12.57 -9.65
N LEU A 200 -1.18 12.58 -8.50
CA LEU A 200 -0.73 13.77 -7.81
C LEU A 200 0.78 13.80 -7.84
N VAL A 201 1.37 14.88 -8.35
CA VAL A 201 2.82 15.03 -8.37
C VAL A 201 3.27 15.58 -7.03
N LEU A 202 4.06 14.80 -6.29
CA LEU A 202 4.74 15.24 -5.08
C LEU A 202 6.19 15.55 -5.43
N THR A 203 6.65 16.75 -5.07
CA THR A 203 8.08 17.09 -5.10
C THR A 203 8.53 17.45 -3.69
N SER A 204 9.50 16.70 -3.18
CA SER A 204 10.19 16.91 -1.91
C SER A 204 11.62 17.38 -2.19
N ALA A 205 12.03 18.49 -1.62
CA ALA A 205 13.38 19.01 -1.77
C ALA A 205 13.85 19.65 -0.46
N VAL A 206 15.15 19.59 -0.18
CA VAL A 206 15.73 20.33 0.95
C VAL A 206 15.93 21.79 0.59
N THR A 207 15.93 22.66 1.61
CA THR A 207 16.48 24.01 1.46
C THR A 207 18.02 23.91 1.45
N PRO A 208 18.72 24.53 0.49
CA PRO A 208 20.18 24.52 0.48
C PRO A 208 20.79 25.00 1.81
N ILE A 209 21.80 24.29 2.29
CA ILE A 209 22.53 24.66 3.50
C ILE A 209 23.37 25.89 3.19
N THR A 210 22.92 27.06 3.63
CA THR A 210 23.57 28.36 3.39
C THR A 210 24.30 28.89 4.63
N LYS A 211 24.15 28.23 5.77
CA LYS A 211 24.78 28.55 7.05
C LYS A 211 25.38 27.28 7.67
N PRO A 212 26.40 27.40 8.54
CA PRO A 212 26.88 26.27 9.33
C PRO A 212 25.73 25.65 10.13
N ILE A 213 25.66 24.32 10.13
CA ILE A 213 24.66 23.58 10.90
C ILE A 213 25.06 23.69 12.36
N THR A 214 24.27 24.41 13.15
CA THR A 214 24.61 24.72 14.55
C THR A 214 23.43 24.45 15.48
N ASP A 215 23.72 23.90 16.66
CA ASP A 215 22.74 23.75 17.75
C ASP A 215 22.72 24.98 18.68
N ALA A 216 21.92 24.93 19.75
CA ALA A 216 21.80 26.01 20.73
C ALA A 216 23.05 26.20 21.62
N ASP A 217 24.03 25.31 21.53
CA ASP A 217 25.34 25.44 22.18
C ASP A 217 26.43 25.90 21.20
N ASN A 218 26.06 26.23 19.96
CA ASN A 218 26.98 26.56 18.87
C ASN A 218 27.93 25.41 18.50
N ASN A 219 27.57 24.15 18.78
CA ASN A 219 28.29 23.01 18.23
C ASN A 219 28.03 22.98 16.71
N ILE A 220 29.08 22.79 15.92
CA ILE A 220 29.02 22.77 14.46
C ILE A 220 28.98 21.33 13.97
N TYR A 221 28.08 21.04 13.04
CA TYR A 221 27.90 19.72 12.42
C TYR A 221 28.18 19.77 10.92
N THR A 222 28.49 18.61 10.36
CA THR A 222 28.49 18.39 8.91
C THR A 222 27.20 17.70 8.48
N ALA A 223 26.92 17.74 7.17
CA ALA A 223 25.81 17.01 6.56
C ALA A 223 26.36 15.91 5.64
N VAL A 224 25.62 14.81 5.55
CA VAL A 224 25.95 13.65 4.74
C VAL A 224 24.71 13.19 4.00
N THR A 225 24.82 13.05 2.68
CA THR A 225 23.74 12.53 1.85
C THR A 225 23.82 11.01 1.77
N VAL A 226 22.75 10.32 2.15
CA VAL A 226 22.62 8.87 2.00
C VAL A 226 21.32 8.57 1.27
N GLY A 227 21.43 8.05 0.05
CA GLY A 227 20.27 7.89 -0.84
C GLY A 227 19.51 9.20 -1.04
N ASN A 228 18.23 9.21 -0.68
CA ASN A 228 17.33 10.36 -0.81
C ASN A 228 17.22 11.17 0.49
N GLN A 229 18.18 11.04 1.39
CA GLN A 229 18.13 11.66 2.72
C GLN A 229 19.42 12.39 3.02
N ILE A 230 19.33 13.46 3.81
CA ILE A 230 20.49 14.23 4.28
C ILE A 230 20.52 14.19 5.81
N TRP A 231 21.54 13.56 6.35
CA TRP A 231 21.72 13.28 7.77
C TRP A 231 22.84 14.14 8.37
N LEU A 232 22.81 14.38 9.68
CA LEU A 232 23.97 14.94 10.37
C LEU A 232 25.15 13.96 10.31
N GLY A 233 26.35 14.46 10.04
CA GLY A 233 27.58 13.67 10.02
C GLY A 233 28.05 13.22 11.41
N GLN A 234 27.54 13.84 12.48
CA GLN A 234 27.87 13.49 13.87
C GLN A 234 26.62 13.21 14.70
N ASN A 235 26.80 12.47 15.80
CA ASN A 235 25.78 12.36 16.85
C ASN A 235 25.60 13.71 17.54
N LEU A 236 24.36 14.03 17.93
CA LEU A 236 24.06 15.30 18.58
C LEU A 236 24.78 15.42 19.94
N VAL A 237 25.32 16.61 20.24
CA VAL A 237 26.12 16.88 21.46
C VAL A 237 25.56 18.03 22.31
N THR A 238 24.39 18.54 21.94
CA THR A 238 23.76 19.69 22.60
C THR A 238 23.36 19.38 24.05
N THR A 239 23.43 20.40 24.88
CA THR A 239 22.93 20.44 26.26
C THR A 239 21.71 21.34 26.39
N LYS A 240 21.21 21.90 25.28
CA LYS A 240 20.12 22.86 25.25
C LYS A 240 19.10 22.51 24.17
N TYR A 241 17.85 22.86 24.42
CA TYR A 241 16.85 22.92 23.37
C TYR A 241 17.05 24.16 22.50
N ARG A 242 16.33 24.22 21.38
CA ARG A 242 16.45 25.28 20.37
C ARG A 242 16.25 26.71 20.88
N ASP A 243 15.49 26.89 21.97
CA ASP A 243 15.30 28.19 22.63
C ASP A 243 16.42 28.58 23.61
N GLY A 244 17.44 27.72 23.76
CA GLY A 244 18.55 27.90 24.69
C GLY A 244 18.28 27.37 26.11
N SER A 245 17.09 26.85 26.40
CA SER A 245 16.79 26.23 27.69
C SER A 245 17.62 24.96 27.89
N ALA A 246 18.12 24.77 29.10
CA ALA A 246 18.97 23.62 29.43
C ALA A 246 18.18 22.31 29.44
N ILE A 247 18.79 21.25 28.92
CA ILE A 247 18.30 19.88 29.06
C ILE A 247 18.84 19.32 30.37
N THR A 248 17.94 18.76 31.18
CA THR A 248 18.25 18.25 32.52
C THR A 248 19.40 17.23 32.50
N TYR A 249 20.30 17.32 33.47
CA TYR A 249 21.27 16.29 33.82
C TYR A 249 21.00 15.84 35.26
N SER A 250 21.05 14.52 35.50
CA SER A 250 20.97 13.94 36.86
C SER A 250 22.18 13.07 37.11
N ALA A 251 22.87 13.32 38.22
CA ALA A 251 23.94 12.46 38.71
C ALA A 251 23.42 11.25 39.52
N ASP A 252 22.16 11.29 39.97
CA ASP A 252 21.51 10.15 40.62
C ASP A 252 21.07 9.14 39.56
N ASP A 253 21.73 7.97 39.55
CA ASP A 253 21.50 6.85 38.63
C ASP A 253 20.33 5.95 39.05
N GLY A 254 19.67 6.24 40.17
CA GLY A 254 18.59 5.44 40.74
C GLY A 254 17.22 5.67 40.11
N ILE A 255 16.24 4.88 40.57
CA ILE A 255 14.84 4.96 40.13
C ILE A 255 14.16 6.27 40.56
N THR A 256 14.62 6.90 41.64
CA THR A 256 14.13 8.18 42.15
C THR A 256 14.84 9.38 41.54
N GLY A 257 16.01 9.15 40.93
CA GLY A 257 16.79 10.14 40.20
C GLY A 257 16.49 10.09 38.71
N TRP A 258 17.45 9.64 37.91
CA TRP A 258 17.31 9.52 36.46
C TRP A 258 16.06 8.72 36.05
N GLY A 259 15.76 7.63 36.77
CA GLY A 259 14.61 6.77 36.47
C GLY A 259 13.23 7.42 36.68
N ALA A 260 13.15 8.52 37.44
CA ALA A 260 11.90 9.23 37.69
C ALA A 260 11.65 10.36 36.67
N LEU A 261 12.62 10.67 35.80
CA LEU A 261 12.50 11.77 34.86
C LEU A 261 11.43 11.48 33.80
N THR A 262 10.42 12.35 33.76
CA THR A 262 9.34 12.39 32.76
C THR A 262 9.49 13.56 31.78
N ALA A 263 10.53 14.38 31.97
CA ALA A 263 10.95 15.43 31.07
C ALA A 263 12.27 15.06 30.39
N GLY A 264 12.64 15.81 29.35
CA GLY A 264 13.85 15.52 28.61
C GLY A 264 15.12 15.70 29.43
N ALA A 265 16.00 14.72 29.35
CA ALA A 265 17.25 14.64 30.08
C ALA A 265 18.38 14.16 29.15
N GLN A 266 19.61 14.55 29.47
CA GLN A 266 20.79 14.17 28.75
C GLN A 266 21.93 13.78 29.69
N THR A 267 22.83 12.96 29.19
CA THR A 267 24.09 12.62 29.83
C THR A 267 25.18 12.42 28.78
N ILE A 268 26.41 12.21 29.24
CA ILE A 268 27.56 11.83 28.44
C ILE A 268 28.09 10.50 28.96
N TYR A 269 28.60 9.64 28.08
CA TYR A 269 29.00 8.29 28.47
C TYR A 269 30.01 8.33 29.64
N ASN A 270 29.75 7.52 30.69
CA ASN A 270 30.52 7.49 31.94
C ASN A 270 30.65 8.83 32.68
N ASN A 271 29.81 9.82 32.36
CA ASN A 271 29.95 11.21 32.84
C ASN A 271 31.32 11.83 32.51
N ASP A 272 32.03 11.31 31.50
CA ASP A 272 33.34 11.78 31.10
C ASP A 272 33.24 12.76 29.91
N PRO A 273 33.64 14.03 30.06
CA PRO A 273 33.64 15.01 28.98
C PRO A 273 34.44 14.59 27.74
N ALA A 274 35.46 13.73 27.88
CA ALA A 274 36.25 13.23 26.75
C ALA A 274 35.38 12.41 25.76
N ASN A 275 34.29 11.80 26.25
CA ASN A 275 33.37 11.04 25.42
C ASN A 275 32.45 11.91 24.55
N LYS A 276 32.59 13.25 24.57
CA LYS A 276 31.81 14.16 23.71
C LYS A 276 31.98 13.82 22.23
N THR A 277 33.14 13.27 21.84
CA THR A 277 33.41 12.81 20.47
C THR A 277 32.37 11.79 19.97
N TYR A 278 31.80 10.99 20.86
CA TYR A 278 30.80 9.98 20.52
C TYR A 278 29.36 10.51 20.45
N GLY A 279 29.13 11.77 20.81
CA GLY A 279 27.79 12.30 21.03
C GLY A 279 27.39 12.33 22.51
N ARG A 280 26.24 12.94 22.78
CA ARG A 280 25.52 12.79 24.05
C ARG A 280 24.41 11.76 23.94
N LEU A 281 24.00 11.26 25.11
CA LEU A 281 22.88 10.34 25.25
C LEU A 281 21.70 11.09 25.84
N TYR A 282 20.53 10.94 25.24
CA TYR A 282 19.30 11.64 25.63
C TYR A 282 18.23 10.62 25.98
N ASN A 283 17.38 10.91 26.97
CA ASN A 283 16.17 10.14 27.13
C ASN A 283 15.16 10.46 26.00
N TRP A 284 14.15 9.61 25.81
CA TRP A 284 13.18 9.79 24.70
C TRP A 284 12.36 11.08 24.85
N TYR A 285 12.10 11.53 26.08
CA TYR A 285 11.37 12.78 26.32
C TYR A 285 12.10 14.02 25.79
N ALA A 286 13.44 13.99 25.70
CA ALA A 286 14.18 15.09 25.10
C ALA A 286 13.97 15.15 23.58
N THR A 287 13.82 14.01 22.92
CA THR A 287 13.68 13.95 21.45
C THR A 287 12.30 14.40 20.98
N THR A 288 11.27 14.25 21.82
CA THR A 288 9.89 14.66 21.53
C THR A 288 9.46 15.96 22.21
N ASN A 289 10.40 16.66 22.85
CA ASN A 289 10.14 17.98 23.40
C ASN A 289 9.74 18.97 22.29
N LYS A 290 8.62 19.67 22.48
CA LYS A 290 8.05 20.61 21.50
C LYS A 290 8.94 21.83 21.19
N ILE A 291 9.88 22.17 22.08
CA ILE A 291 10.87 23.23 21.83
C ILE A 291 11.84 22.81 20.70
N GLY A 292 12.09 21.51 20.58
CA GLY A 292 12.95 20.92 19.56
C GLY A 292 14.38 20.72 20.05
N LEU A 293 14.83 19.46 20.02
CA LEU A 293 16.20 19.06 20.32
C LEU A 293 17.15 19.26 19.12
N ALA A 294 16.65 19.02 17.91
CA ALA A 294 17.44 19.13 16.69
C ALA A 294 17.71 20.59 16.30
N PRO A 295 18.84 20.89 15.62
CA PRO A 295 19.12 22.18 15.00
C PRO A 295 17.95 22.69 14.14
N ALA A 296 17.86 24.01 13.91
CA ALA A 296 16.83 24.56 13.02
C ALA A 296 17.01 24.07 11.57
N GLY A 297 15.93 23.64 10.92
CA GLY A 297 15.98 22.99 9.60
C GLY A 297 16.34 21.50 9.65
N TRP A 298 16.36 20.92 10.86
CA TRP A 298 16.60 19.50 11.11
C TRP A 298 15.58 18.98 12.13
N HIS A 299 15.28 17.68 12.04
CA HIS A 299 14.37 16.98 12.96
C HIS A 299 14.97 15.67 13.46
N ILE A 300 14.37 15.15 14.53
CA ILE A 300 14.62 13.79 14.97
C ILE A 300 13.90 12.87 14.00
N SER A 301 14.66 11.96 13.39
CA SER A 301 14.14 11.01 12.39
C SER A 301 12.93 10.20 12.88
N GLU A 302 12.08 9.83 11.94
CA GLU A 302 10.91 8.97 12.14
C GLU A 302 11.18 7.52 11.72
N ASP A 303 10.25 6.64 12.06
CA ASP A 303 10.29 5.22 11.73
C ASP A 303 10.45 4.96 10.23
N GLU A 304 9.63 5.64 9.43
CA GLU A 304 9.60 5.45 7.98
C GLU A 304 10.85 5.97 7.26
N GLU A 305 11.54 6.93 7.86
CA GLU A 305 12.79 7.48 7.35
C GLU A 305 13.95 6.52 7.56
N TRP A 306 14.02 5.86 8.73
CA TRP A 306 14.95 4.76 8.94
C TRP A 306 14.63 3.55 8.04
N ILE A 307 13.35 3.24 7.83
CA ILE A 307 12.98 2.17 6.91
C ILE A 307 13.41 2.53 5.47
N ALA A 308 13.25 3.77 5.03
CA ALA A 308 13.73 4.22 3.72
C ALA A 308 15.25 4.08 3.59
N LEU A 309 15.99 4.43 4.66
CA LEU A 309 17.44 4.20 4.74
C LEU A 309 17.78 2.71 4.62
N PHE A 310 17.04 1.83 5.31
CA PHE A 310 17.24 0.37 5.19
C PHE A 310 16.99 -0.12 3.76
N THR A 311 15.92 0.35 3.14
CA THR A 311 15.57 0.00 1.77
C THR A 311 16.63 0.47 0.78
N HIS A 312 17.23 1.64 0.98
CA HIS A 312 18.32 2.14 0.13
C HIS A 312 19.50 1.16 0.06
N PHE A 313 19.87 0.52 1.17
CA PHE A 313 20.93 -0.48 1.21
C PHE A 313 20.45 -1.91 0.87
N GLY A 314 19.20 -2.09 0.48
CA GLY A 314 18.63 -3.41 0.18
C GLY A 314 18.30 -4.25 1.41
N GLY A 315 18.18 -3.63 2.58
CA GLY A 315 17.76 -4.28 3.83
C GLY A 315 18.65 -3.97 5.03
N ARG A 316 18.16 -4.37 6.21
CA ARG A 316 18.80 -4.12 7.51
C ARG A 316 20.22 -4.70 7.61
N ASP A 317 20.43 -5.89 7.07
CA ASP A 317 21.70 -6.62 7.13
C ASP A 317 22.84 -5.88 6.41
N ASN A 318 22.51 -5.20 5.31
CA ASN A 318 23.45 -4.38 4.55
C ASN A 318 23.60 -2.98 5.15
N THR A 319 22.59 -2.48 5.86
CA THR A 319 22.58 -1.13 6.40
C THR A 319 23.57 -0.97 7.55
N GLY A 320 23.63 -1.93 8.47
CA GLY A 320 24.53 -1.85 9.62
C GLY A 320 25.99 -1.64 9.22
N PRO A 321 26.57 -2.50 8.37
CA PRO A 321 27.90 -2.30 7.82
C PRO A 321 28.09 -0.96 7.10
N ALA A 322 27.08 -0.51 6.33
CA ALA A 322 27.18 0.71 5.53
C ALA A 322 27.15 2.01 6.34
N LEU A 323 26.51 2.04 7.52
CA LEU A 323 26.42 3.22 8.37
C LEU A 323 27.55 3.36 9.38
N ARG A 324 28.26 2.27 9.72
CA ARG A 324 29.37 2.32 10.67
C ARG A 324 30.57 3.07 10.10
N GLN A 325 31.36 3.62 11.01
CA GLN A 325 32.72 4.02 10.68
C GLN A 325 33.50 2.76 10.24
N SER A 326 34.01 2.75 9.01
CA SER A 326 34.84 1.66 8.50
C SER A 326 36.06 2.25 7.81
N ALA A 327 37.14 1.48 7.64
CA ALA A 327 38.33 1.95 6.94
C ALA A 327 38.05 2.41 5.49
N ASN A 328 36.93 1.96 4.90
CA ASN A 328 36.43 2.35 3.58
C ASN A 328 35.08 3.06 3.75
N ASN A 329 35.09 4.34 4.16
CA ASN A 329 33.89 5.17 4.38
C ASN A 329 33.01 5.29 3.13
N ALA A 330 32.13 4.31 2.89
CA ALA A 330 31.29 4.29 1.69
C ALA A 330 30.17 5.35 1.71
N THR A 331 29.78 5.83 2.90
CA THR A 331 28.60 6.70 3.07
C THR A 331 28.85 7.99 3.84
N ASP A 332 30.04 8.17 4.44
CA ASP A 332 30.37 9.24 5.40
C ASP A 332 29.44 9.41 6.61
N PHE A 333 28.39 8.58 6.76
CA PHE A 333 27.42 8.65 7.87
C PHE A 333 28.10 8.44 9.23
N ASN A 334 29.14 7.60 9.25
CA ASN A 334 30.09 7.44 10.36
C ASN A 334 29.38 7.36 11.72
N ALA A 335 28.48 6.39 11.86
CA ALA A 335 27.76 6.16 13.10
C ALA A 335 28.75 5.72 14.20
N LEU A 336 29.12 6.67 15.06
CA LEU A 336 29.97 6.39 16.22
C LEU A 336 29.18 5.58 17.25
N LEU A 337 29.81 4.50 17.74
CA LEU A 337 29.23 3.57 18.71
C LEU A 337 29.35 4.12 20.14
N GLY A 338 28.54 5.14 20.45
CA GLY A 338 28.59 5.90 21.71
C GLY A 338 28.03 5.20 22.95
N GLY A 339 27.67 3.92 22.84
CA GLY A 339 27.05 3.15 23.92
C GLY A 339 25.62 3.58 24.22
N VAL A 340 25.13 3.13 25.36
CA VAL A 340 23.78 3.41 25.87
C VAL A 340 23.81 3.63 27.38
N TYR A 341 22.79 4.31 27.91
CA TYR A 341 22.55 4.42 29.35
C TYR A 341 21.18 3.83 29.68
N THR A 342 21.16 2.66 30.31
CA THR A 342 19.93 1.85 30.42
C THR A 342 19.74 1.32 31.83
N ARG A 343 18.48 1.10 32.20
CA ARG A 343 18.15 0.51 33.50
C ARG A 343 18.60 -0.96 33.57
N ASP A 344 19.45 -1.27 34.53
CA ASP A 344 19.68 -2.64 35.00
C ASP A 344 18.45 -3.08 35.80
N LEU A 345 17.79 -4.15 35.35
CA LEU A 345 16.57 -4.65 35.97
C LEU A 345 16.81 -5.30 37.33
N THR A 346 18.05 -5.74 37.61
CA THR A 346 18.43 -6.39 38.87
C THR A 346 18.63 -5.35 39.97
N THR A 347 19.38 -4.29 39.67
CA THR A 347 19.73 -3.25 40.65
C THR A 347 18.76 -2.08 40.63
N GLY A 348 17.99 -1.92 39.55
CA GLY A 348 17.11 -0.78 39.32
C GLY A 348 17.82 0.51 38.95
N LYS A 349 19.17 0.49 38.88
CA LYS A 349 20.02 1.62 38.53
C LYS A 349 20.25 1.71 37.03
N PHE A 350 20.55 2.90 36.55
CA PHE A 350 20.94 3.12 35.18
C PHE A 350 22.46 3.00 35.03
N THR A 351 22.90 2.23 34.05
CA THR A 351 24.32 1.94 33.80
C THR A 351 24.71 2.23 32.36
N PHE A 352 25.94 2.69 32.19
CA PHE A 352 26.55 2.90 30.87
C PHE A 352 27.06 1.58 30.32
N ASN A 353 26.72 1.26 29.07
CA ASN A 353 27.10 0.00 28.46
C ASN A 353 27.53 0.17 27.00
N GLY A 354 28.52 -0.63 26.59
CA GLY A 354 28.79 -0.91 25.19
C GLY A 354 29.42 0.22 24.36
N LEU A 355 30.16 1.16 24.99
CA LEU A 355 31.01 2.10 24.23
C LEU A 355 31.91 1.33 23.24
N ASN A 356 32.02 1.85 22.02
CA ASN A 356 32.71 1.25 20.88
C ASN A 356 32.12 -0.09 20.36
N LYS A 357 31.06 -0.62 20.99
CA LYS A 357 30.44 -1.90 20.61
C LYS A 357 29.00 -1.75 20.10
N THR A 358 28.28 -0.76 20.62
CA THR A 358 26.89 -0.48 20.25
C THR A 358 26.59 1.02 20.26
N SER A 359 25.63 1.43 19.45
CA SER A 359 24.87 2.66 19.62
C SER A 359 23.40 2.34 19.43
N LYS A 360 22.54 3.03 20.17
CA LYS A 360 21.14 3.16 19.80
C LYS A 360 20.87 4.61 19.41
N PHE A 361 20.01 4.82 18.43
CA PHE A 361 19.53 6.14 18.04
C PHE A 361 18.05 6.25 18.33
N TRP A 362 17.64 7.24 19.12
CA TRP A 362 16.22 7.52 19.27
C TRP A 362 15.61 7.99 17.95
N ILE A 363 14.39 7.56 17.70
CA ILE A 363 13.50 8.11 16.67
C ILE A 363 12.31 8.78 17.36
N ALA A 364 11.65 9.72 16.69
CA ALA A 364 10.56 10.49 17.29
C ALA A 364 9.31 9.63 17.60
N GLY A 365 9.16 8.48 16.95
CA GLY A 365 8.05 7.55 17.14
C GLY A 365 7.88 7.06 18.58
N GLU A 366 6.62 7.00 19.01
CA GLU A 366 6.17 6.42 20.29
C GLU A 366 5.60 5.03 20.05
N PHE A 367 5.98 4.05 20.86
CA PHE A 367 5.34 2.72 20.82
C PHE A 367 4.09 2.69 21.70
N ASN A 368 4.21 3.20 22.92
CA ASN A 368 3.10 3.41 23.85
C ASN A 368 3.50 4.43 24.94
N SER A 369 2.64 4.64 25.92
CA SER A 369 2.85 5.62 26.98
C SER A 369 4.15 5.47 27.77
N THR A 370 4.74 4.26 27.84
CA THR A 370 5.98 3.97 28.60
C THR A 370 7.20 3.69 27.71
N LEU A 371 7.00 3.35 26.44
CA LEU A 371 8.06 2.95 25.51
C LEU A 371 8.17 3.90 24.32
N GLY A 372 9.39 4.37 24.06
CA GLY A 372 9.75 5.08 22.83
C GLY A 372 10.35 4.11 21.81
N LEU A 373 10.43 4.54 20.55
CA LEU A 373 11.08 3.77 19.50
C LEU A 373 12.50 4.28 19.24
N GLY A 374 13.44 3.37 18.98
CA GLY A 374 14.80 3.68 18.56
C GLY A 374 15.38 2.61 17.65
N THR A 375 16.44 2.94 16.92
CA THR A 375 17.18 1.97 16.12
C THR A 375 18.44 1.51 16.83
N LEU A 376 18.74 0.21 16.78
CA LEU A 376 19.97 -0.37 17.31
C LEU A 376 21.02 -0.48 16.21
N LEU A 377 22.27 -0.17 16.53
CA LEU A 377 23.44 -0.46 15.71
C LEU A 377 24.48 -1.17 16.60
N VAL A 378 24.96 -2.33 16.16
CA VAL A 378 26.03 -3.07 16.83
C VAL A 378 27.20 -3.32 15.89
N GLU A 379 28.38 -3.55 16.47
CA GLU A 379 29.65 -3.79 15.78
C GLU A 379 29.55 -4.89 14.72
N ASN A 380 28.87 -6.02 15.02
CA ASN A 380 28.97 -7.24 14.20
C ASN A 380 27.71 -7.67 13.42
N SER A 381 26.53 -7.10 13.65
CA SER A 381 25.32 -7.16 12.79
C SER A 381 24.05 -6.88 13.58
N LEU A 382 23.12 -6.19 12.91
CA LEU A 382 21.73 -5.88 13.23
C LEU A 382 21.51 -4.37 13.30
N VAL A 383 20.70 -3.90 12.35
CA VAL A 383 20.00 -2.62 12.46
C VAL A 383 18.51 -2.91 12.48
N GLY A 384 17.80 -2.39 13.47
CA GLY A 384 16.38 -2.64 13.61
C GLY A 384 15.74 -1.60 14.50
N ILE A 385 14.47 -1.29 14.20
CA ILE A 385 13.64 -0.46 15.06
C ILE A 385 13.14 -1.33 16.21
N GLU A 386 13.41 -0.89 17.43
CA GLU A 386 13.06 -1.52 18.69
C GLU A 386 12.30 -0.53 19.56
N SER A 387 11.49 -1.04 20.49
CA SER A 387 10.92 -0.23 21.56
C SER A 387 11.77 -0.34 22.83
N ALA A 388 11.86 0.74 23.60
CA ALA A 388 12.59 0.76 24.86
C ALA A 388 11.98 1.75 25.85
N PRO A 389 12.18 1.56 27.17
CA PRO A 389 11.74 2.51 28.19
C PRO A 389 12.18 3.93 27.84
N LYS A 390 11.25 4.89 27.92
CA LYS A 390 11.51 6.29 27.56
C LYS A 390 12.60 6.95 28.40
N GLN A 391 12.89 6.39 29.57
CA GLN A 391 13.98 6.82 30.46
C GLN A 391 15.37 6.34 30.01
N ASN A 392 15.49 5.32 29.17
CA ASN A 392 16.80 4.95 28.63
C ASN A 392 17.40 6.13 27.86
N ALA A 393 18.73 6.27 27.88
CA ALA A 393 19.41 7.33 27.16
C ALA A 393 20.19 6.77 25.96
N TYR A 394 19.85 7.24 24.77
CA TYR A 394 20.44 6.84 23.51
C TYR A 394 20.95 8.04 22.73
N SER A 395 21.81 7.80 21.74
CA SER A 395 22.28 8.84 20.85
C SER A 395 21.14 9.39 19.99
N VAL A 396 21.37 10.55 19.38
CA VAL A 396 20.44 11.15 18.42
C VAL A 396 21.20 11.49 17.14
N ARG A 397 20.58 11.16 16.01
CA ARG A 397 21.07 11.50 14.67
C ARG A 397 19.93 12.20 13.93
N CYS A 398 20.13 13.46 13.58
CA CYS A 398 19.08 14.28 12.98
C CYS A 398 19.11 14.18 11.46
N LEU A 399 17.95 14.42 10.87
CA LEU A 399 17.72 14.43 9.43
C LEU A 399 17.27 15.84 9.01
N GLN A 400 17.65 16.27 7.81
CA GLN A 400 17.32 17.60 7.32
C GLN A 400 15.83 17.67 6.93
N ASP A 401 15.19 18.79 7.25
CA ASP A 401 13.79 19.04 6.90
C ASP A 401 13.59 19.15 5.38
N TYR A 402 12.43 18.67 4.91
CA TYR A 402 12.02 18.76 3.51
C TYR A 402 10.97 19.84 3.29
N VAL A 403 11.04 20.47 2.12
CA VAL A 403 9.97 21.30 1.56
C VAL A 403 9.19 20.44 0.58
N VAL A 404 7.89 20.31 0.82
CA VAL A 404 6.99 19.48 0.03
C VAL A 404 6.07 20.36 -0.79
N THR A 405 5.93 20.04 -2.07
CA THR A 405 4.97 20.70 -2.98
C THR A 405 4.17 19.66 -3.73
N PHE A 406 2.90 19.98 -3.96
CA PHE A 406 1.94 19.16 -4.69
C PHE A 406 1.51 19.90 -5.96
N LYS A 407 1.47 19.21 -7.10
CA LYS A 407 0.99 19.75 -8.37
C LYS A 407 -0.07 18.86 -8.99
#